data_AF-A0A7S1GDW7-F1
#
_entry.id   AF-A0A7S1GDW7-F1
#
_cell.length_a   1.000
_cell.length_b   1.000
_cell.length_c   1.000
_cell.angle_alpha   90.00
_cell.angle_beta   90.00
_cell.angle_gamma   90.00
#
_symmetry.space_group_name_H-M   'P 1'
#
loop_
_entity.id
_entity.type
_entity.pdbx_description
1 polymer ?
#
loop_
_entity_poly.entity_id
_entity_poly.type
_entity_poly.pdbx_seq_one_letter_code
_entity_poly.pdbx_strand_id
1 'polypeptide(L)'
;SRWPGVPVLVVGGSYSGALSAWFRQAYPGSCAASYSSSGVVNAILEFTAFDEQVAASAGPACADLLRKTTAAVEADLGAAKQLFGVVGLPDDDFFYMVADSAAMAVQYGHKAPLCEAMANATGDGPSLVRALASFTSDFWGPSFSSQCFYNTSCLVRDRSAWQPTARAWRWQKCSELAYLQAAPASGSIRSTRLTLKALIDQCDAVFGAGVTDPAAGTARINARFGAATPTSSNTFYTNGGDDPWQRAAVAKTLSATQIEDTAHCDGCGHCGDLGTPLATDPPELVAQRADVAKYVAAWLPTPTRTPEAAGTVVAGVT
;
A
#
# COMPACT_ATOMS: atom_id res chain seq x y z
N SER A 1 -21.72 13.89 -20.85
CA SER A 1 -21.67 12.90 -19.74
C SER A 1 -23.09 12.44 -19.44
N ARG A 2 -23.29 11.30 -18.77
CA ARG A 2 -24.65 10.85 -18.34
C ARG A 2 -25.25 11.73 -17.22
N TRP A 3 -24.50 12.70 -16.70
CA TRP A 3 -24.91 13.60 -15.60
C TRP A 3 -24.34 15.01 -15.84
N PRO A 4 -24.87 15.78 -16.80
CA PRO A 4 -24.45 17.16 -17.00
C PRO A 4 -24.75 18.00 -15.76
N GLY A 5 -23.76 18.74 -15.25
CA GLY A 5 -23.91 19.63 -14.10
C GLY A 5 -23.78 18.97 -12.72
N VAL A 6 -23.52 17.67 -12.62
CA VAL A 6 -23.27 17.00 -11.34
C VAL A 6 -21.77 17.00 -11.04
N PRO A 7 -21.30 17.61 -9.94
CA PRO A 7 -19.89 17.57 -9.58
C PRO A 7 -19.48 16.16 -9.16
N VAL A 8 -18.34 15.69 -9.70
CA VAL A 8 -17.81 14.36 -9.42
C VAL A 8 -16.59 14.48 -8.52
N LEU A 9 -16.61 13.75 -7.40
CA LEU A 9 -15.44 13.46 -6.56
C LEU A 9 -14.87 12.11 -6.95
N VAL A 10 -13.56 12.03 -7.18
CA VAL A 10 -12.85 10.76 -7.36
C VAL A 10 -12.16 10.40 -6.04
N VAL A 11 -12.35 9.17 -5.56
CA VAL A 11 -11.81 8.71 -4.28
C VAL A 11 -11.05 7.41 -4.50
N GLY A 12 -9.92 7.24 -3.84
CA GLY A 12 -9.20 5.97 -3.82
C GLY A 12 -8.19 5.89 -2.68
N GLY A 13 -7.89 4.66 -2.28
CA GLY A 13 -6.85 4.30 -1.31
C GLY A 13 -5.66 3.62 -2.01
N SER A 14 -4.43 3.80 -1.54
CA SER A 14 -3.25 3.09 -2.06
C SER A 14 -2.98 3.41 -3.53
N TYR A 15 -2.71 2.39 -4.37
CA TYR A 15 -2.64 2.54 -5.83
C TYR A 15 -3.89 3.22 -6.41
N SER A 16 -5.09 2.93 -5.89
CA SER A 16 -6.30 3.62 -6.35
C SER A 16 -6.36 5.09 -5.90
N GLY A 17 -5.68 5.45 -4.81
CA GLY A 17 -5.44 6.84 -4.41
C GLY A 17 -4.51 7.56 -5.39
N ALA A 18 -3.44 6.90 -5.81
CA ALA A 18 -2.59 7.41 -6.89
C ALA A 18 -3.39 7.62 -8.19
N LEU A 19 -4.21 6.64 -8.58
CA LEU A 19 -5.12 6.77 -9.73
C LEU A 19 -6.12 7.91 -9.55
N SER A 20 -6.65 8.13 -8.35
CA SER A 20 -7.55 9.26 -8.04
C SER A 20 -6.87 10.60 -8.34
N ALA A 21 -5.65 10.80 -7.84
CA ALA A 21 -4.86 12.00 -8.07
C ALA A 21 -4.47 12.16 -9.57
N TRP A 22 -3.99 11.08 -10.19
CA TRP A 22 -3.59 11.07 -11.60
C TRP A 22 -4.77 11.31 -12.53
N PHE A 23 -5.96 10.79 -12.21
CA PHE A 23 -7.18 11.04 -12.97
C PHE A 23 -7.55 12.52 -12.92
N ARG A 24 -7.50 13.14 -11.73
CA ARG A 24 -7.74 14.58 -11.59
C ARG A 24 -6.76 15.42 -12.39
N GLN A 25 -5.48 15.03 -12.42
CA GLN A 25 -4.46 15.71 -13.23
C GLN A 25 -4.68 15.52 -14.74
N ALA A 26 -4.99 14.32 -15.19
CA ALA A 26 -5.13 14.00 -16.62
C ALA A 26 -6.47 14.47 -17.22
N TYR A 27 -7.53 14.53 -16.41
CA TYR A 27 -8.88 14.83 -16.86
C TYR A 27 -9.57 15.88 -15.97
N PRO A 28 -9.01 17.10 -15.86
CA PRO A 28 -9.55 18.11 -14.93
C PRO A 28 -10.96 18.61 -15.29
N GLY A 29 -11.45 18.33 -16.50
CA GLY A 29 -12.85 18.60 -16.87
C GLY A 29 -13.85 17.48 -16.53
N SER A 30 -13.38 16.32 -16.06
CA SER A 30 -14.22 15.14 -15.79
C SER A 30 -14.51 14.92 -14.30
N CYS A 31 -13.80 15.60 -13.41
CA CYS A 31 -14.06 15.60 -11.97
C CYS A 31 -13.80 16.98 -11.36
N ALA A 32 -14.55 17.33 -10.33
CA ALA A 32 -14.42 18.60 -9.62
C ALA A 32 -13.31 18.57 -8.55
N ALA A 33 -13.12 17.40 -7.93
CA ALA A 33 -12.13 17.18 -6.88
C ALA A 33 -11.64 15.72 -6.85
N SER A 34 -10.53 15.50 -6.14
CA SER A 34 -9.99 14.18 -5.84
C SER A 34 -9.61 14.04 -4.37
N TYR A 35 -9.86 12.86 -3.82
CA TYR A 35 -9.40 12.40 -2.52
C TYR A 35 -8.48 11.19 -2.74
N SER A 36 -7.21 11.38 -2.40
CA SER A 36 -6.12 10.43 -2.60
C SER A 36 -5.60 9.95 -1.25
N SER A 37 -6.27 8.92 -0.71
CA SER A 37 -5.92 8.33 0.58
C SER A 37 -4.73 7.38 0.47
N SER A 38 -3.69 7.64 1.27
CA SER A 38 -2.41 6.93 1.23
C SER A 38 -1.93 6.71 -0.21
N GLY A 39 -2.12 7.74 -1.04
CA GLY A 39 -2.01 7.64 -2.49
C GLY A 39 -0.56 7.62 -2.92
N VAL A 40 -0.09 6.46 -3.36
CA VAL A 40 1.29 6.22 -3.78
C VAL A 40 1.57 6.85 -5.16
N VAL A 41 1.62 8.18 -5.22
CA VAL A 41 1.80 8.95 -6.46
C VAL A 41 3.24 8.99 -6.95
N ASN A 42 4.20 8.80 -6.05
CA ASN A 42 5.62 8.79 -6.36
C ASN A 42 6.08 7.36 -6.64
N ALA A 43 6.21 6.97 -7.90
CA ALA A 43 6.75 5.67 -8.27
C ALA A 43 8.24 5.58 -7.87
N ILE A 44 8.66 4.50 -7.23
CA ILE A 44 10.02 4.36 -6.67
C ILE A 44 10.60 3.03 -7.13
N LEU A 45 11.74 3.09 -7.84
CA LEU A 45 12.43 1.90 -8.35
C LEU A 45 12.89 0.99 -7.20
N GLU A 46 13.75 1.52 -6.34
CA GLU A 46 14.30 0.82 -5.18
C GLU A 46 13.76 1.46 -3.90
N PHE A 47 12.80 0.80 -3.26
CA PHE A 47 11.99 1.38 -2.19
C PHE A 47 12.42 0.90 -0.81
N THR A 48 13.64 1.26 -0.40
CA THR A 48 14.18 0.92 0.93
C THR A 48 13.46 1.64 2.07
N ALA A 49 12.99 2.86 1.81
CA ALA A 49 12.30 3.70 2.79
C ALA A 49 11.01 3.08 3.35
N PHE A 50 10.43 2.10 2.64
CA PHE A 50 9.33 1.30 3.15
C PHE A 50 9.76 0.51 4.41
N ASP A 51 10.89 -0.18 4.37
CA ASP A 51 11.44 -0.95 5.49
C ASP A 51 11.79 -0.05 6.69
N GLU A 52 12.40 1.09 6.39
CA GLU A 52 12.77 2.10 7.38
C GLU A 52 11.54 2.62 8.13
N GLN A 53 10.45 2.90 7.40
CA GLN A 53 9.20 3.37 8.02
C GLN A 53 8.52 2.25 8.84
N VAL A 54 8.51 1.00 8.36
CA VAL A 54 8.00 -0.14 9.16
C VAL A 54 8.77 -0.25 10.48
N ALA A 55 10.11 -0.20 10.44
CA ALA A 55 10.94 -0.27 11.63
C ALA A 55 10.72 0.92 12.57
N ALA A 56 10.56 2.13 12.03
CA ALA A 56 10.27 3.33 12.81
C ALA A 56 8.91 3.22 13.53
N SER A 57 7.87 2.83 12.81
CA SER A 57 6.50 2.72 13.33
C SER A 57 6.33 1.58 14.33
N ALA A 58 7.01 0.45 14.15
CA ALA A 58 7.05 -0.65 15.12
C ALA A 58 7.74 -0.25 16.44
N GLY A 59 8.60 0.78 16.41
CA GLY A 59 9.40 1.21 17.54
C GLY A 59 10.65 0.34 17.76
N PRO A 60 11.66 0.86 18.49
CA PRO A 60 13.00 0.27 18.54
C PRO A 60 13.04 -1.15 19.09
N ALA A 61 12.30 -1.42 20.18
CA ALA A 61 12.30 -2.73 20.82
C ALA A 61 11.74 -3.83 19.89
N CYS A 62 10.62 -3.54 19.22
CA CYS A 62 10.01 -4.48 18.30
C CYS A 62 10.84 -4.63 17.01
N ALA A 63 11.36 -3.53 16.47
CA ALA A 63 12.26 -3.56 15.33
C ALA A 63 13.50 -4.43 15.60
N ASP A 64 14.09 -4.36 16.80
CA ASP A 64 15.23 -5.20 17.16
C ASP A 64 14.87 -6.69 17.25
N LEU A 65 13.67 -7.02 17.72
CA LEU A 65 13.18 -8.39 17.69
C LEU A 65 12.99 -8.87 16.26
N LEU A 66 12.39 -8.07 15.37
CA LEU A 66 12.23 -8.39 13.95
C LEU A 66 13.59 -8.60 13.26
N ARG A 67 14.60 -7.77 13.56
CA ARG A 67 15.98 -7.96 13.06
C ARG A 67 16.56 -9.30 13.51
N LYS A 68 16.42 -9.63 14.79
CA LYS A 68 16.88 -10.92 15.33
C LYS A 68 16.14 -12.10 14.70
N THR A 69 14.84 -11.97 14.44
CA THR A 69 14.05 -12.97 13.72
C THR A 69 14.59 -13.18 12.32
N THR A 70 14.80 -12.11 11.56
CA THR A 70 15.37 -12.20 10.20
C THR A 70 16.74 -12.86 10.21
N ALA A 71 17.62 -12.49 11.13
CA ALA A 71 18.93 -13.14 11.27
C ALA A 71 18.81 -14.64 11.61
N ALA A 72 17.83 -15.02 12.45
CA ALA A 72 17.56 -16.42 12.77
C ALA A 72 16.99 -17.20 11.58
N VAL A 73 16.15 -16.57 10.74
CA VAL A 73 15.66 -17.15 9.48
C VAL A 73 16.82 -17.36 8.50
N GLU A 74 17.72 -16.40 8.37
CA GLU A 74 18.91 -16.51 7.52
C GLU A 74 19.87 -17.61 7.99
N ALA A 75 19.96 -17.84 9.30
CA ALA A 75 20.83 -18.86 9.90
C ALA A 75 20.34 -20.30 9.67
N ASP A 76 19.02 -20.54 9.67
CA ASP A 76 18.44 -21.87 9.39
C ASP A 76 17.15 -21.76 8.56
N LEU A 77 17.36 -21.56 7.26
CA LEU A 77 16.28 -21.38 6.30
C LEU A 77 15.38 -22.63 6.18
N GLY A 78 15.96 -23.82 6.34
CA GLY A 78 15.21 -25.08 6.24
C GLY A 78 14.20 -25.22 7.38
N ALA A 79 14.67 -25.01 8.63
CA ALA A 79 13.79 -25.02 9.79
C ALA A 79 12.76 -23.89 9.74
N ALA A 80 13.16 -22.69 9.30
CA ALA A 80 12.23 -21.58 9.12
C ALA A 80 11.13 -21.92 8.13
N LYS A 81 11.45 -22.37 6.90
CA LYS A 81 10.42 -22.76 5.91
C LYS A 81 9.51 -23.88 6.39
N GLN A 82 10.01 -24.79 7.22
CA GLN A 82 9.17 -25.83 7.84
C GLN A 82 8.14 -25.22 8.81
N LEU A 83 8.54 -24.26 9.65
CA LEU A 83 7.63 -23.58 10.57
C LEU A 83 6.52 -22.80 9.83
N PHE A 84 6.85 -22.19 8.69
CA PHE A 84 5.87 -21.48 7.86
C PHE A 84 5.10 -22.39 6.88
N GLY A 85 5.38 -23.70 6.85
CA GLY A 85 4.67 -24.66 6.00
C GLY A 85 4.99 -24.56 4.50
N VAL A 86 6.15 -24.02 4.11
CA VAL A 86 6.48 -23.64 2.73
C VAL A 86 7.87 -24.10 2.28
N VAL A 87 8.25 -25.34 2.63
CA VAL A 87 9.57 -25.93 2.30
C VAL A 87 9.93 -25.83 0.81
N GLY A 88 8.94 -25.88 -0.09
CA GLY A 88 9.14 -25.78 -1.54
C GLY A 88 9.21 -24.35 -2.11
N LEU A 89 9.05 -23.31 -1.29
CA LEU A 89 9.10 -21.92 -1.76
C LEU A 89 10.55 -21.51 -2.04
N PRO A 90 10.86 -20.83 -3.15
CA PRO A 90 12.20 -20.28 -3.39
C PRO A 90 12.67 -19.38 -2.23
N ASP A 91 13.99 -19.29 -2.04
CA ASP A 91 14.55 -18.57 -0.89
C ASP A 91 14.15 -17.09 -0.87
N ASP A 92 14.32 -16.38 -1.98
CA ASP A 92 14.05 -14.94 -2.05
C ASP A 92 12.54 -14.66 -1.94
N ASP A 93 11.70 -15.54 -2.49
CA ASP A 93 10.25 -15.56 -2.32
C ASP A 93 9.86 -15.70 -0.84
N PHE A 94 10.52 -16.60 -0.12
CA PHE A 94 10.31 -16.81 1.31
C PHE A 94 10.76 -15.61 2.14
N PHE A 95 11.92 -15.03 1.86
CA PHE A 95 12.37 -13.82 2.55
C PHE A 95 11.41 -12.65 2.33
N TYR A 96 10.87 -12.49 1.12
CA TYR A 96 9.86 -11.47 0.85
C TYR A 96 8.59 -11.72 1.66
N MET A 97 8.09 -12.96 1.69
CA MET A 97 6.89 -13.33 2.46
C MET A 97 7.05 -13.06 3.97
N VAL A 98 8.19 -13.45 4.55
CA VAL A 98 8.50 -13.21 5.97
C VAL A 98 8.51 -11.70 6.28
N ALA A 99 9.17 -10.91 5.43
CA ALA A 99 9.21 -9.45 5.59
C ALA A 99 7.81 -8.82 5.45
N ASP A 100 7.03 -9.27 4.47
CA ASP A 100 5.70 -8.73 4.18
C ASP A 100 4.69 -9.07 5.29
N SER A 101 4.77 -10.25 5.91
CA SER A 101 3.92 -10.62 7.06
C SER A 101 4.04 -9.62 8.22
N ALA A 102 5.27 -9.26 8.60
CA ALA A 102 5.52 -8.28 9.65
C ALA A 102 5.18 -6.85 9.20
N ALA A 103 5.57 -6.47 7.98
CA ALA A 103 5.30 -5.14 7.44
C ALA A 103 3.80 -4.86 7.29
N MET A 104 3.00 -5.83 6.84
CA MET A 104 1.55 -5.70 6.72
C MET A 104 0.87 -5.44 8.07
N ALA A 105 1.40 -6.00 9.16
CA ALA A 105 0.85 -5.74 10.48
C ALA A 105 1.02 -4.27 10.86
N VAL A 106 2.19 -3.69 10.62
CA VAL A 106 2.42 -2.25 10.84
C VAL A 106 1.57 -1.41 9.88
N GLN A 107 1.60 -1.76 8.60
CA GLN A 107 0.86 -1.07 7.54
C GLN A 107 -0.63 -0.94 7.85
N TYR A 108 -1.27 -1.96 8.40
CA TYR A 108 -2.71 -1.97 8.66
C TYR A 108 -3.08 -1.69 10.14
N GLY A 109 -2.18 -1.07 10.92
CA GLY A 109 -2.50 -0.63 12.29
C GLY A 109 -2.53 -1.77 13.32
N HIS A 110 -1.86 -2.88 13.02
CA HIS A 110 -1.76 -4.10 13.83
C HIS A 110 -0.34 -4.33 14.37
N LYS A 111 0.45 -3.26 14.55
CA LYS A 111 1.79 -3.37 15.13
C LYS A 111 1.77 -3.88 16.57
N ALA A 112 0.76 -3.53 17.36
CA ALA A 112 0.64 -3.97 18.76
C ALA A 112 0.60 -5.51 18.90
N PRO A 113 -0.32 -6.25 18.26
CA PRO A 113 -0.34 -7.71 18.35
C PRO A 113 0.91 -8.37 17.75
N LEU A 114 1.49 -7.82 16.67
CA LEU A 114 2.78 -8.30 16.15
C LEU A 114 3.87 -8.18 17.22
N CYS A 115 4.05 -6.98 17.77
CA CYS A 115 5.13 -6.70 18.71
C CYS A 115 4.96 -7.44 20.04
N GLU A 116 3.73 -7.66 20.50
CA GLU A 116 3.43 -8.51 21.65
C GLU A 116 3.82 -9.97 21.37
N ALA A 117 3.45 -10.52 20.21
CA ALA A 117 3.83 -11.89 19.83
C ALA A 117 5.35 -12.06 19.80
N MET A 118 6.07 -11.07 19.25
CA MET A 118 7.53 -11.10 19.21
C MET A 118 8.17 -10.95 20.60
N ALA A 119 7.62 -10.08 21.45
CA ALA A 119 8.13 -9.83 22.81
C ALA A 119 7.91 -11.03 23.74
N ASN A 120 6.84 -11.79 23.53
CA ASN A 120 6.52 -12.99 24.31
C ASN A 120 7.35 -14.23 23.91
N ALA A 121 8.11 -14.15 22.82
CA ALA A 121 9.04 -15.22 22.46
C ALA A 121 10.15 -15.34 23.51
N THR A 122 10.51 -16.57 23.91
CA THR A 122 11.44 -16.87 25.01
C THR A 122 12.93 -16.54 24.74
N GLY A 123 13.22 -15.62 23.81
CA GLY A 123 14.50 -14.92 23.73
C GLY A 123 15.60 -15.55 22.88
N ASP A 124 15.39 -16.70 22.24
CA ASP A 124 16.33 -17.27 21.26
C ASP A 124 15.84 -17.13 19.80
N GLY A 125 16.77 -17.28 18.85
CA GLY A 125 16.47 -17.16 17.41
C GLY A 125 15.32 -18.07 16.95
N PRO A 126 15.38 -19.39 17.20
CA PRO A 126 14.31 -20.30 16.81
C PRO A 126 12.94 -19.98 17.41
N SER A 127 12.88 -19.51 18.66
CA SER A 127 11.63 -19.11 19.31
C SER A 127 11.02 -17.88 18.65
N LEU A 128 11.85 -16.91 18.22
CA LEU A 128 11.39 -15.75 17.47
C LEU A 128 10.82 -16.13 16.10
N VAL A 129 11.48 -17.04 15.37
CA VAL A 129 10.97 -17.55 14.09
C VAL A 129 9.64 -18.26 14.27
N ARG A 130 9.51 -19.09 15.32
CA ARG A 130 8.25 -19.77 15.64
C ARG A 130 7.15 -18.78 16.01
N ALA A 131 7.44 -17.76 16.80
CA ALA A 131 6.48 -16.72 17.17
C ALA A 131 5.97 -15.98 15.94
N LEU A 132 6.86 -15.59 15.01
CA LEU A 132 6.46 -14.94 13.77
C LEU A 132 5.66 -15.88 12.86
N ALA A 133 6.03 -17.16 12.76
CA ALA A 133 5.28 -18.15 11.98
C ALA A 133 3.86 -18.36 12.53
N SER A 134 3.73 -18.49 13.86
CA SER A 134 2.44 -18.57 14.54
C SER A 134 1.61 -17.31 14.33
N PHE A 135 2.18 -16.12 14.56
CA PHE A 135 1.51 -14.85 14.28
C PHE A 135 1.02 -14.78 12.82
N THR A 136 1.88 -15.16 11.86
CA THR A 136 1.53 -15.14 10.43
C THR A 136 0.32 -16.02 10.14
N SER A 137 0.31 -17.26 10.66
CA SER A 137 -0.79 -18.19 10.46
C SER A 137 -2.07 -17.78 11.20
N ASP A 138 -1.95 -17.35 12.45
CA ASP A 138 -3.09 -17.06 13.31
C ASP A 138 -3.77 -15.73 12.94
N PHE A 139 -2.98 -14.74 12.56
CA PHE A 139 -3.46 -13.39 12.26
C PHE A 139 -3.91 -13.25 10.80
N TRP A 140 -3.13 -13.75 9.84
CA TRP A 140 -3.44 -13.63 8.40
C TRP A 140 -4.15 -14.85 7.81
N GLY A 141 -4.18 -15.95 8.56
CA GLY A 141 -4.71 -17.23 8.12
C GLY A 141 -3.65 -18.20 7.60
N PRO A 142 -3.93 -19.51 7.64
CA PRO A 142 -2.94 -20.56 7.37
C PRO A 142 -2.47 -20.61 5.91
N SER A 143 -3.19 -19.98 4.99
CA SER A 143 -2.82 -19.90 3.57
C SER A 143 -1.94 -18.70 3.23
N PHE A 144 -1.68 -17.79 4.17
CA PHE A 144 -0.92 -16.56 3.89
C PHE A 144 0.43 -16.83 3.23
N SER A 145 1.25 -17.68 3.86
CA SER A 145 2.60 -17.99 3.40
C SER A 145 2.64 -18.69 2.03
N SER A 146 1.55 -19.35 1.63
CA SER A 146 1.46 -20.13 0.39
C SER A 146 0.74 -19.39 -0.75
N GLN A 147 0.35 -18.13 -0.54
CA GLN A 147 -0.30 -17.34 -1.58
C GLN A 147 0.58 -17.23 -2.84
N CYS A 148 -0.05 -17.32 -4.01
CA CYS A 148 0.62 -17.23 -5.30
C CYS A 148 1.41 -15.93 -5.46
N PHE A 149 0.99 -14.84 -4.81
CA PHE A 149 1.69 -13.55 -4.81
C PHE A 149 3.17 -13.65 -4.37
N TYR A 150 3.46 -14.53 -3.42
CA TYR A 150 4.82 -14.76 -2.92
C TYR A 150 5.59 -15.82 -3.72
N ASN A 151 4.91 -16.65 -4.51
CA ASN A 151 5.51 -17.80 -5.18
C ASN A 151 5.74 -17.51 -6.67
N THR A 152 6.99 -17.23 -7.04
CA THR A 152 7.43 -16.97 -8.41
C THR A 152 7.04 -18.11 -9.36
N SER A 153 7.20 -19.36 -8.95
CA SER A 153 6.81 -20.52 -9.77
C SER A 153 5.31 -20.56 -10.04
N CYS A 154 4.50 -20.17 -9.05
CA CYS A 154 3.06 -20.03 -9.20
C CYS A 154 2.71 -18.90 -10.19
N LEU A 155 3.33 -17.72 -10.06
CA LEU A 155 3.14 -16.58 -10.97
C LEU A 155 3.57 -16.89 -12.41
N VAL A 156 4.46 -17.86 -12.63
CA VAL A 156 4.82 -18.35 -13.97
C VAL A 156 3.80 -19.36 -14.50
N ARG A 157 3.38 -20.34 -13.68
CA ARG A 157 2.78 -21.59 -14.18
C ARG A 157 1.27 -21.74 -13.92
N ASP A 158 0.76 -21.19 -12.83
CA ASP A 158 -0.59 -21.49 -12.34
C ASP A 158 -1.58 -20.35 -12.58
N ARG A 159 -2.16 -20.32 -13.78
CA ARG A 159 -3.10 -19.27 -14.19
C ARG A 159 -4.36 -19.20 -13.32
N SER A 160 -4.80 -20.33 -12.76
CA SER A 160 -5.94 -20.39 -11.84
C SER A 160 -5.65 -19.71 -10.51
N ALA A 161 -4.41 -19.80 -10.03
CA ALA A 161 -3.99 -19.22 -8.77
C ALA A 161 -3.59 -17.73 -8.86
N TRP A 162 -3.59 -17.13 -10.06
CA TRP A 162 -3.30 -15.69 -10.23
C TRP A 162 -4.42 -14.76 -9.74
N GLN A 163 -5.59 -15.31 -9.44
CA GLN A 163 -6.80 -14.55 -9.13
C GLN A 163 -6.81 -14.01 -7.68
N PRO A 164 -7.43 -12.84 -7.45
CA PRO A 164 -8.01 -11.97 -8.47
C PRO A 164 -6.96 -11.08 -9.17
N THR A 165 -5.85 -10.74 -8.51
CA THR A 165 -4.97 -9.64 -8.99
C THR A 165 -3.47 -9.86 -8.80
N ALA A 166 -3.01 -10.97 -8.21
CA ALA A 166 -1.61 -11.14 -7.80
C ALA A 166 -0.62 -10.94 -8.96
N ARG A 167 -0.87 -11.57 -10.10
CA ARG A 167 0.01 -11.44 -11.28
C ARG A 167 -0.16 -10.09 -11.99
N ALA A 168 -1.37 -9.53 -12.01
CA ALA A 168 -1.61 -8.21 -12.60
C ALA A 168 -0.89 -7.11 -11.81
N TRP A 169 -0.96 -7.16 -10.47
CA TRP A 169 -0.21 -6.24 -9.62
C TRP A 169 1.31 -6.43 -9.76
N ARG A 170 1.77 -7.68 -9.83
CA ARG A 170 3.19 -7.97 -10.12
C ARG A 170 3.62 -7.35 -11.45
N TRP A 171 2.78 -7.40 -12.49
CA TRP A 171 3.07 -6.76 -13.77
C TRP A 171 3.23 -5.24 -13.62
N GLN A 172 2.33 -4.57 -12.87
CA GLN A 172 2.44 -3.12 -12.66
C GLN A 172 3.73 -2.74 -11.92
N LYS A 173 4.11 -3.51 -10.90
CA LYS A 173 5.42 -3.34 -10.24
C LYS A 173 6.56 -3.52 -11.25
N CYS A 174 6.57 -4.59 -12.02
CA CYS A 174 7.66 -4.89 -12.94
C CYS A 174 7.76 -3.94 -14.14
N SER A 175 6.67 -3.29 -14.57
CA SER A 175 6.63 -2.53 -15.84
C SER A 175 6.47 -1.02 -15.70
N GLU A 176 5.88 -0.52 -14.61
CA GLU A 176 5.46 0.88 -14.48
C GLU A 176 5.83 1.51 -13.15
N LEU A 177 5.52 0.85 -12.03
CA LEU A 177 5.52 1.50 -10.71
C LEU A 177 6.71 1.11 -9.83
N ALA A 178 7.31 -0.06 -10.10
CA ALA A 178 8.36 -0.70 -9.32
C ALA A 178 7.94 -0.98 -7.87
N TYR A 179 7.99 0.00 -6.98
CA TYR A 179 7.85 -0.19 -5.53
C TYR A 179 8.60 -1.44 -5.07
N LEU A 180 9.82 -1.66 -5.60
CA LEU A 180 10.60 -2.85 -5.28
C LEU A 180 11.24 -2.62 -3.93
N GLN A 181 10.63 -3.20 -2.90
CA GLN A 181 10.99 -2.96 -1.52
C GLN A 181 12.29 -3.73 -1.20
N ALA A 182 13.42 -3.10 -1.47
CA ALA A 182 14.74 -3.67 -1.21
C ALA A 182 15.15 -3.44 0.25
N ALA A 183 16.09 -4.24 0.74
CA ALA A 183 16.66 -4.04 2.07
C ALA A 183 17.50 -2.75 2.11
N PRO A 184 17.29 -1.83 3.06
CA PRO A 184 18.20 -0.70 3.26
C PRO A 184 19.61 -1.20 3.64
N ALA A 185 20.62 -0.39 3.30
CA ALA A 185 22.03 -0.71 3.55
C ALA A 185 22.38 -0.88 5.04
N SER A 186 21.57 -0.31 5.94
CA SER A 186 21.76 -0.41 7.39
C SER A 186 20.42 -0.46 8.10
N GLY A 187 20.36 -1.15 9.24
CA GLY A 187 19.18 -1.16 10.12
C GLY A 187 17.97 -1.90 9.56
N SER A 188 18.14 -2.67 8.47
CA SER A 188 17.05 -3.41 7.84
C SER A 188 16.42 -4.44 8.77
N ILE A 189 15.09 -4.54 8.73
CA ILE A 189 14.33 -5.62 9.39
C ILE A 189 14.06 -6.79 8.43
N ARG A 190 14.30 -6.63 7.13
CA ARG A 190 14.18 -7.69 6.10
C ARG A 190 15.55 -8.28 5.76
N SER A 191 15.54 -9.43 5.09
CA SER A 191 16.79 -10.07 4.65
C SER A 191 17.53 -9.20 3.64
N THR A 192 18.86 -9.12 3.81
CA THR A 192 19.75 -8.42 2.86
C THR A 192 19.81 -9.08 1.48
N ARG A 193 19.29 -10.31 1.34
CA ARG A 193 19.11 -10.97 0.04
C ARG A 193 18.07 -10.29 -0.85
N LEU A 194 17.13 -9.54 -0.26
CA LEU A 194 16.14 -8.75 -1.01
C LEU A 194 16.77 -7.48 -1.59
N THR A 195 17.70 -7.67 -2.52
CA THR A 195 18.35 -6.60 -3.28
C THR A 195 17.45 -6.13 -4.42
N LEU A 196 17.68 -4.91 -4.93
CA LEU A 196 17.02 -4.46 -6.17
C LEU A 196 17.20 -5.47 -7.31
N LYS A 197 18.41 -6.03 -7.46
CA LYS A 197 18.69 -7.04 -8.49
C LYS A 197 17.82 -8.29 -8.32
N ALA A 198 17.73 -8.86 -7.12
CA ALA A 198 16.91 -10.05 -6.88
C ALA A 198 15.42 -9.80 -7.20
N LEU A 199 14.92 -8.61 -6.88
CA LEU A 199 13.54 -8.22 -7.17
C LEU A 199 13.28 -8.01 -8.67
N ILE A 200 14.27 -7.51 -9.42
CA ILE A 200 14.21 -7.42 -10.90
C ILE A 200 14.34 -8.82 -11.54
N ASP A 201 15.24 -9.67 -11.04
CA ASP A 201 15.38 -11.05 -11.52
C ASP A 201 14.06 -11.82 -11.35
N GLN A 202 13.30 -11.54 -10.28
CA GLN A 202 11.95 -12.09 -10.10
C GLN A 202 10.97 -11.61 -11.18
N CYS A 203 11.04 -10.34 -11.59
CA CYS A 203 10.24 -9.82 -12.71
C CYS A 203 10.56 -10.56 -14.02
N ASP A 204 11.85 -10.73 -14.31
CA ASP A 204 12.31 -11.46 -15.50
C ASP A 204 11.89 -12.94 -15.45
N ALA A 205 11.91 -13.56 -14.28
CA ALA A 205 11.44 -14.93 -14.11
C ALA A 205 9.93 -15.08 -14.38
N VAL A 206 9.10 -14.12 -13.94
CA VAL A 206 7.63 -14.17 -14.09
C VAL A 206 7.15 -13.83 -15.50
N PHE A 207 7.79 -12.88 -16.17
CA PHE A 207 7.32 -12.31 -17.43
C PHE A 207 8.23 -12.58 -18.64
N GLY A 208 9.46 -13.04 -18.41
CA GLY A 208 10.49 -13.21 -19.43
C GLY A 208 11.52 -12.08 -19.39
N ALA A 209 12.79 -12.43 -19.56
CA ALA A 209 13.90 -11.48 -19.51
C ALA A 209 13.72 -10.33 -20.52
N GLY A 210 13.79 -9.09 -20.04
CA GLY A 210 13.68 -7.89 -20.88
C GLY A 210 12.27 -7.58 -21.39
N VAL A 211 11.25 -8.34 -20.98
CA VAL A 211 9.84 -8.03 -21.30
C VAL A 211 9.36 -6.81 -20.53
N THR A 212 9.89 -6.60 -19.33
CA THR A 212 9.57 -5.46 -18.47
C THR A 212 10.81 -4.64 -18.18
N ASP A 213 10.65 -3.32 -18.06
CA ASP A 213 11.71 -2.40 -17.64
C ASP A 213 11.16 -1.50 -16.52
N PRO A 214 11.30 -1.90 -15.25
CA PRO A 214 10.74 -1.15 -14.12
C PRO A 214 11.41 0.22 -13.97
N ALA A 215 12.67 0.37 -14.36
CA ALA A 215 13.40 1.64 -14.28
C ALA A 215 12.83 2.66 -15.28
N ALA A 216 12.71 2.27 -16.56
CA ALA A 216 12.08 3.11 -17.56
C ALA A 216 10.59 3.35 -17.26
N GLY A 217 9.88 2.33 -16.75
CA GLY A 217 8.50 2.45 -16.29
C GLY A 217 8.30 3.53 -15.26
N THR A 218 9.07 3.45 -14.18
CA THR A 218 9.04 4.40 -13.06
C THR A 218 9.33 5.81 -13.56
N ALA A 219 10.37 5.97 -14.39
CA ALA A 219 10.71 7.26 -14.98
C ALA A 219 9.56 7.85 -15.83
N ARG A 220 8.88 7.02 -16.65
CA ARG A 220 7.74 7.48 -17.47
C ARG A 220 6.54 7.93 -16.62
N ILE A 221 6.17 7.15 -15.60
CA ILE A 221 5.05 7.49 -14.71
C ILE A 221 5.33 8.79 -13.96
N ASN A 222 6.53 8.90 -13.38
CA ASN A 222 6.94 10.10 -12.65
C ASN A 222 7.03 11.34 -13.55
N ALA A 223 7.57 11.20 -14.77
CA ALA A 223 7.61 12.31 -15.73
C ALA A 223 6.20 12.77 -16.13
N ARG A 224 5.24 11.85 -16.23
CA ARG A 224 3.86 12.17 -16.59
C ARG A 224 3.08 12.84 -15.46
N PHE A 225 3.26 12.36 -14.23
CA PHE A 225 2.39 12.74 -13.10
C PHE A 225 3.07 13.58 -12.02
N GLY A 226 4.37 13.88 -12.14
CA GLY A 226 5.07 14.78 -11.23
C GLY A 226 5.56 14.14 -9.92
N ALA A 227 5.52 12.80 -9.83
CA ALA A 227 6.06 12.03 -8.71
C ALA A 227 5.51 12.52 -7.34
N ALA A 228 6.38 12.87 -6.40
CA ALA A 228 6.01 13.41 -5.08
C ALA A 228 5.46 14.85 -5.12
N THR A 229 5.53 15.54 -6.26
CA THR A 229 5.04 16.91 -6.45
C THR A 229 4.13 16.97 -7.69
N PRO A 230 3.00 16.25 -7.70
CA PRO A 230 2.04 16.33 -8.79
C PRO A 230 1.53 17.76 -8.98
N THR A 231 1.10 18.09 -10.19
CA THR A 231 0.62 19.43 -10.55
C THR A 231 -0.90 19.47 -10.72
N SER A 232 -1.63 18.61 -9.99
CA SER A 232 -3.09 18.60 -9.99
C SER A 232 -3.67 19.82 -9.27
N SER A 233 -5.00 19.94 -9.24
CA SER A 233 -5.72 20.92 -8.41
C SER A 233 -6.91 20.25 -7.75
N ASN A 234 -7.46 20.87 -6.71
CA ASN A 234 -8.58 20.34 -5.91
C ASN A 234 -8.35 18.87 -5.53
N THR A 235 -7.16 18.57 -5.01
CA THR A 235 -6.78 17.22 -4.59
C THR A 235 -6.43 17.25 -3.11
N PHE A 236 -7.07 16.38 -2.34
CA PHE A 236 -6.77 16.17 -0.94
C PHE A 236 -5.98 14.87 -0.79
N TYR A 237 -4.79 14.95 -0.21
CA TYR A 237 -3.92 13.82 0.08
C TYR A 237 -3.97 13.53 1.58
N THR A 238 -4.16 12.27 1.95
CA THR A 238 -4.07 11.83 3.35
C THR A 238 -3.05 10.72 3.48
N ASN A 239 -2.41 10.64 4.64
CA ASN A 239 -1.60 9.48 5.02
C ASN A 239 -1.87 9.10 6.48
N GLY A 240 -1.56 7.85 6.82
CA GLY A 240 -1.43 7.43 8.22
C GLY A 240 0.00 7.62 8.71
N GLY A 241 0.19 8.11 9.93
CA GLY A 241 1.52 8.33 10.50
C GLY A 241 2.35 7.05 10.65
N ASP A 242 1.69 5.89 10.80
CA ASP A 242 2.32 4.57 10.83
C ASP A 242 2.39 3.87 9.48
N ASP A 243 1.80 4.44 8.43
CA ASP A 243 1.76 3.84 7.11
C ASP A 243 3.15 3.88 6.44
N PRO A 244 3.77 2.74 6.10
CA PRO A 244 5.03 2.70 5.36
C PRO A 244 4.92 3.27 3.94
N TRP A 245 3.72 3.32 3.35
CA TRP A 245 3.49 3.90 2.03
C TRP A 245 3.50 5.43 2.01
N GLN A 246 3.46 6.11 3.16
CA GLN A 246 3.55 7.59 3.22
C GLN A 246 4.83 8.11 2.53
N ARG A 247 5.88 7.28 2.49
CA ARG A 247 7.17 7.58 1.83
C ARG A 247 7.09 7.60 0.29
N ALA A 248 6.00 7.11 -0.28
CA ALA A 248 5.67 7.15 -1.72
C ALA A 248 4.48 8.08 -2.04
N ALA A 249 3.95 8.80 -1.04
CA ALA A 249 2.82 9.69 -1.20
C ALA A 249 3.24 11.17 -1.30
N VAL A 250 2.26 12.05 -1.49
CA VAL A 250 2.45 13.48 -1.20
C VAL A 250 2.50 13.63 0.32
N ALA A 251 3.57 14.23 0.83
CA ALA A 251 3.87 14.33 2.27
C ALA A 251 3.87 15.77 2.80
N LYS A 252 3.37 16.72 2.01
CA LYS A 252 3.14 18.12 2.42
C LYS A 252 2.16 18.81 1.48
N THR A 253 1.48 19.83 1.99
CA THR A 253 0.64 20.70 1.17
C THR A 253 1.47 21.38 0.07
N LEU A 254 1.02 21.26 -1.19
CA LEU A 254 1.75 21.74 -2.38
C LEU A 254 1.22 23.08 -2.88
N SER A 255 -0.07 23.37 -2.67
CA SER A 255 -0.72 24.62 -3.07
C SER A 255 -2.02 24.83 -2.30
N ALA A 256 -2.68 25.98 -2.51
CA ALA A 256 -3.99 26.26 -1.92
C ALA A 256 -5.12 25.29 -2.34
N THR A 257 -4.89 24.46 -3.37
CA THR A 257 -5.86 23.44 -3.82
C THR A 257 -5.29 22.02 -3.82
N GLN A 258 -4.08 21.85 -3.29
CA GLN A 258 -3.42 20.55 -3.14
C GLN A 258 -3.00 20.41 -1.68
N ILE A 259 -3.95 19.97 -0.89
CA ILE A 259 -3.83 19.90 0.57
C ILE A 259 -3.39 18.51 0.95
N GLU A 260 -2.50 18.44 1.92
CA GLU A 260 -2.05 17.20 2.52
C GLU A 260 -2.25 17.28 4.03
N ASP A 261 -2.71 16.17 4.60
CA ASP A 261 -2.90 16.00 6.03
C ASP A 261 -2.53 14.56 6.42
N THR A 262 -1.56 14.39 7.30
CA THR A 262 -1.14 13.08 7.83
C THR A 262 -1.63 12.91 9.26
N ALA A 263 -2.39 11.84 9.52
CA ALA A 263 -2.86 11.50 10.86
C ALA A 263 -1.74 10.85 11.67
N HIS A 264 -1.03 11.66 12.46
CA HIS A 264 0.06 11.22 13.33
C HIS A 264 -0.44 10.61 14.65
N CYS A 265 -0.89 9.35 14.57
CA CYS A 265 -1.40 8.60 15.72
C CYS A 265 -0.92 7.15 15.72
N ASP A 266 -0.89 6.55 16.91
CA ASP A 266 -0.54 5.15 17.09
C ASP A 266 -1.57 4.23 16.42
N GLY A 267 -1.13 3.36 15.51
CA GLY A 267 -2.00 2.47 14.74
C GLY A 267 -2.69 3.12 13.54
N CYS A 268 -2.43 4.40 13.26
CA CYS A 268 -2.94 5.08 12.07
C CYS A 268 -2.16 4.64 10.83
N GLY A 269 -2.63 3.53 10.25
CA GLY A 269 -2.04 2.88 9.09
C GLY A 269 -2.67 3.28 7.76
N HIS A 270 -2.43 2.42 6.78
CA HIS A 270 -2.76 2.61 5.37
C HIS A 270 -4.26 2.74 5.13
N CYS A 271 -4.65 3.86 4.54
CA CYS A 271 -6.03 4.21 4.19
C CYS A 271 -7.03 4.20 5.36
N GLY A 272 -6.57 4.39 6.62
CA GLY A 272 -7.46 4.32 7.80
C GLY A 272 -8.60 5.35 7.78
N ASP A 273 -8.38 6.48 7.11
CA ASP A 273 -9.33 7.55 6.86
C ASP A 273 -10.54 7.15 6.01
N LEU A 274 -10.39 6.14 5.14
CA LEU A 274 -11.49 5.56 4.36
C LEU A 274 -12.34 4.54 5.12
N GLY A 275 -11.87 4.09 6.29
CA GLY A 275 -12.62 3.18 7.16
C GLY A 275 -13.89 3.81 7.72
N THR A 276 -14.86 2.96 8.08
CA THR A 276 -16.05 3.40 8.82
C THR A 276 -15.61 4.03 10.13
N PRO A 277 -16.00 5.29 10.44
CA PRO A 277 -15.62 5.92 11.69
C PRO A 277 -16.06 5.13 12.93
N LEU A 278 -15.16 4.96 13.88
CA LEU A 278 -15.42 4.31 15.16
C LEU A 278 -15.31 5.31 16.32
N ALA A 279 -16.03 5.03 17.40
CA ALA A 279 -15.94 5.83 18.62
C ALA A 279 -14.54 5.75 19.29
N THR A 280 -13.75 4.74 18.93
CA THR A 280 -12.39 4.50 19.41
C THR A 280 -11.31 5.06 18.50
N ASP A 281 -11.68 5.72 17.40
CA ASP A 281 -10.69 6.28 16.48
C ASP A 281 -9.86 7.37 17.16
N PRO A 282 -8.54 7.44 16.90
CA PRO A 282 -7.69 8.50 17.43
C PRO A 282 -8.17 9.89 17.01
N PRO A 283 -8.00 10.92 17.86
CA PRO A 283 -8.47 12.27 17.58
C PRO A 283 -7.84 12.86 16.30
N GLU A 284 -6.61 12.50 15.97
CA GLU A 284 -5.92 12.93 14.74
C GLU A 284 -6.60 12.36 13.48
N LEU A 285 -7.03 11.10 13.51
CA LEU A 285 -7.78 10.50 12.41
C LEU A 285 -9.17 11.12 12.25
N VAL A 286 -9.82 11.46 13.36
CA VAL A 286 -11.11 12.18 13.35
C VAL A 286 -10.93 13.59 12.75
N ALA A 287 -9.87 14.30 13.14
CA ALA A 287 -9.55 15.62 12.60
C ALA A 287 -9.26 15.56 11.10
N GLN A 288 -8.46 14.58 10.66
CA GLN A 288 -8.14 14.38 9.25
C GLN A 288 -9.39 14.19 8.38
N ARG A 289 -10.36 13.36 8.82
CA ARG A 289 -11.63 13.19 8.11
C ARG A 289 -12.47 14.47 8.07
N ALA A 290 -12.43 15.28 9.13
CA ALA A 290 -13.11 16.57 9.16
C ALA A 290 -12.49 17.57 8.16
N ASP A 291 -11.17 17.59 8.03
CA ASP A 291 -10.48 18.43 7.04
C ASP A 291 -10.79 17.95 5.61
N VAL A 292 -10.76 16.65 5.34
CA VAL A 292 -11.22 16.09 4.05
C VAL A 292 -12.62 16.61 3.71
N ALA A 293 -13.58 16.49 4.63
CA ALA A 293 -14.95 16.92 4.41
C ALA A 293 -15.06 18.43 4.12
N LYS A 294 -14.30 19.25 4.86
CA LYS A 294 -14.24 20.71 4.68
C LYS A 294 -13.75 21.09 3.28
N TYR A 295 -12.65 20.51 2.80
CA TYR A 295 -12.10 20.87 1.50
C TYR A 295 -12.90 20.28 0.33
N VAL A 296 -13.40 19.04 0.47
CA VAL A 296 -14.30 18.44 -0.51
C VAL A 296 -15.56 19.29 -0.67
N ALA A 297 -16.18 19.74 0.43
CA ALA A 297 -17.34 20.63 0.37
C ALA A 297 -17.03 21.98 -0.30
N ALA A 298 -15.82 22.52 -0.11
CA ALA A 298 -15.40 23.77 -0.75
C ALA A 298 -15.15 23.62 -2.27
N TRP A 299 -14.71 22.44 -2.72
CA TRP A 299 -14.37 22.20 -4.14
C TRP A 299 -15.51 21.60 -4.96
N LEU A 300 -16.51 21.01 -4.32
CA LEU A 300 -17.71 20.54 -5.00
C LEU A 300 -18.70 21.71 -5.15
N PRO A 301 -18.94 22.22 -6.38
CA PRO A 301 -19.93 23.27 -6.58
C PRO A 301 -21.32 22.79 -6.15
N THR A 302 -22.11 23.67 -5.52
CA THR A 302 -23.52 23.37 -5.20
C THR A 302 -24.25 23.01 -6.50
N PRO A 303 -24.97 21.88 -6.57
CA PRO A 303 -25.74 21.55 -7.76
C PRO A 303 -26.73 22.67 -8.04
N THR A 304 -26.59 23.37 -9.17
CA THR A 304 -27.68 24.17 -9.71
C THR A 304 -28.76 23.20 -10.14
N ARG A 305 -29.72 22.91 -9.26
CA ARG A 305 -30.98 22.30 -9.67
C ARG A 305 -31.65 23.27 -10.64
N THR A 306 -31.45 23.07 -11.94
CA THR A 306 -32.47 23.48 -12.90
C THR A 306 -33.74 22.71 -12.50
N PRO A 307 -34.87 23.37 -12.18
CA PRO A 307 -36.12 22.68 -11.98
C PRO A 307 -36.34 21.80 -13.21
N GLU A 308 -36.56 20.50 -13.02
CA GLU A 308 -37.14 19.69 -14.09
C GLU A 308 -38.39 20.45 -14.55
N ALA A 309 -38.42 20.81 -15.84
CA ALA A 309 -39.66 21.30 -16.45
C ALA A 309 -40.71 20.24 -16.13
N ALA A 310 -41.74 20.64 -15.38
CA ALA A 310 -42.82 19.76 -14.96
C ALA A 310 -43.34 19.03 -16.20
N GLY A 311 -42.93 17.76 -16.33
CA GLY A 311 -43.38 16.89 -17.40
C GLY A 311 -44.88 16.79 -17.25
N THR A 312 -45.59 17.28 -18.25
CA THR A 312 -47.05 17.21 -18.32
C THR A 312 -47.40 15.73 -18.28
N VAL A 313 -48.02 15.29 -17.18
CA VAL A 313 -48.64 13.97 -17.11
C VAL A 313 -49.76 13.99 -18.15
N VAL A 314 -49.51 13.39 -19.31
CA VAL A 314 -50.56 13.13 -20.29
C VAL A 314 -51.42 12.01 -19.70
N ALA A 315 -52.57 12.39 -19.18
CA ALA A 315 -53.64 11.47 -18.83
C ALA A 315 -54.34 10.98 -20.12
N GLY A 316 -54.62 9.68 -20.19
CA GLY A 316 -55.39 9.02 -21.25
C GLY A 316 -54.51 8.23 -22.21
N VAL A 317 -54.79 6.97 -22.55
CA VAL A 317 -56.11 6.41 -22.90
C VAL A 317 -56.25 4.97 -22.38
N THR A 318 -57.49 4.64 -22.04
CA THR A 318 -58.08 3.32 -21.68
C THR A 318 -57.57 2.13 -22.47
#